data_AF-A0A4R0Z9P6-F1
#
_entry.id   AF-A0A4R0Z9P6-F1
#
_cell.length_a   1.000
_cell.length_b   1.000
_cell.length_c   1.000
_cell.angle_alpha   90.00
_cell.angle_beta   90.00
_cell.angle_gamma   90.00
#
_symmetry.space_group_name_H-M   'P 1'
#
loop_
_entity.id
_entity.type
_entity.pdbx_description
1 polymer ?
#
loop_
_entity_poly.entity_id
_entity_poly.type
_entity_poly.pdbx_seq_one_letter_code
_entity_poly.pdbx_strand_id
1 'polypeptide(L)'
;MKRKWMLYAMVLLVSLGLFVWSKATVDLASLQGEELQKAVSAKRDLTVEDVHELQRRGEWEAVELAIASEKVKPTPDLFLEALQLGTSEVIRTYLQHGADPFAEVNGEPLMARVYGENADAEKWKVVNQEVDDDRLLVLATDALDMNAVTSLLDGGATIPVQAKESILYQPVRHNHVMLIERLIANGALWTSTHEQLAREFRSDAVLKWMNQR
;
A
#
# COMPACT_ATOMS: atom_id res chain seq x y z
N MET A 1 59.91 -17.94 -8.39
CA MET A 1 58.60 -18.30 -7.79
C MET A 1 57.53 -17.22 -7.90
N LYS A 2 57.83 -15.92 -7.71
CA LYS A 2 56.83 -14.83 -7.69
C LYS A 2 55.97 -14.68 -8.96
N ARG A 3 56.53 -14.93 -10.16
CA ARG A 3 55.86 -14.72 -11.45
C ARG A 3 54.72 -15.72 -11.73
N LYS A 4 54.82 -16.97 -11.25
CA LYS A 4 53.77 -17.99 -11.39
C LYS A 4 52.58 -17.68 -10.48
N TRP A 5 52.83 -17.25 -9.25
CA TRP A 5 51.80 -16.81 -8.30
C TRP A 5 51.03 -15.58 -8.80
N MET A 6 51.72 -14.64 -9.46
CA MET A 6 51.09 -13.46 -10.05
C MET A 6 50.12 -13.83 -11.20
N LEU A 7 50.50 -14.80 -12.03
CA LEU A 7 49.63 -15.34 -13.09
C LEU A 7 48.40 -16.06 -12.52
N TYR A 8 48.55 -16.89 -11.48
CA TYR A 8 47.41 -17.52 -10.82
C TYR A 8 46.46 -16.50 -10.19
N ALA A 9 46.99 -15.48 -9.52
CA ALA A 9 46.17 -14.41 -8.93
C ALA A 9 45.40 -13.61 -10.00
N MET A 10 46.04 -13.34 -11.15
CA MET A 10 45.40 -12.61 -12.26
C MET A 10 44.31 -13.45 -12.93
N VAL A 11 44.54 -14.75 -13.15
CA VAL A 11 43.51 -15.66 -13.66
C VAL A 11 42.35 -15.76 -12.67
N LEU A 12 42.63 -15.88 -11.37
CA LEU A 12 41.59 -15.94 -10.34
C LEU A 12 40.75 -14.64 -10.32
N LEU A 13 41.38 -13.47 -10.41
CA LEU A 13 40.71 -12.18 -10.47
C LEU A 13 39.84 -12.02 -11.73
N VAL A 14 40.35 -12.43 -12.90
CA VAL A 14 39.57 -12.38 -14.16
C VAL A 14 38.39 -13.36 -14.09
N SER A 15 38.60 -14.55 -13.54
CA SER A 15 37.54 -15.55 -13.35
C SER A 15 36.45 -15.03 -12.41
N LEU A 16 36.87 -14.42 -11.29
CA LEU A 16 35.96 -13.82 -10.31
C LEU A 16 35.20 -12.63 -10.94
N GLY A 17 35.90 -11.80 -11.72
CA GLY A 17 35.30 -10.67 -12.44
C GLY A 17 34.27 -11.11 -13.46
N LEU A 18 34.57 -12.13 -14.27
CA LEU A 18 33.63 -12.70 -15.25
C LEU A 18 32.43 -13.37 -14.57
N PHE A 19 32.64 -14.04 -13.44
CA PHE A 19 31.56 -14.68 -12.68
C PHE A 19 30.62 -13.65 -12.04
N VAL A 20 31.16 -12.56 -11.48
CA VAL A 20 30.36 -11.45 -10.95
C VAL A 20 29.61 -10.74 -12.09
N TRP A 21 30.27 -10.54 -13.23
CA TRP A 21 29.66 -9.90 -14.40
C TRP A 21 28.53 -10.75 -15.00
N SER A 22 28.71 -12.07 -15.15
CA SER A 22 27.68 -12.94 -15.71
C SER A 22 26.43 -13.00 -14.84
N LYS A 23 26.55 -12.88 -13.51
CA LYS A 23 25.41 -12.82 -12.60
C LYS A 23 24.66 -11.48 -12.67
N ALA A 24 25.34 -10.39 -13.03
CA ALA A 24 24.71 -9.09 -13.21
C ALA A 24 23.84 -9.02 -14.48
N THR A 25 24.14 -9.81 -15.50
CA THR A 25 23.49 -9.76 -16.82
C THR A 25 22.39 -10.80 -17.03
N VAL A 26 21.97 -11.53 -15.98
CA VAL A 26 20.85 -12.48 -16.11
C VAL A 26 19.58 -11.70 -16.42
N ASP A 27 19.00 -11.97 -17.59
CA ASP A 27 17.70 -11.44 -17.99
C ASP A 27 16.62 -12.15 -17.18
N LEU A 28 15.82 -11.37 -16.45
CA LEU A 28 14.74 -11.88 -15.61
C LEU A 28 13.46 -12.13 -16.43
N ALA A 29 13.32 -11.48 -17.59
CA ALA A 29 12.10 -11.51 -18.39
C ALA A 29 11.73 -12.93 -18.86
N SER A 30 12.72 -13.80 -19.06
CA SER A 30 12.51 -15.17 -19.54
C SER A 30 12.36 -16.22 -18.43
N LEU A 31 12.59 -15.86 -17.16
CA LEU A 31 12.65 -16.82 -16.04
C LEU A 31 11.33 -16.84 -15.26
N GLN A 32 10.93 -17.99 -14.71
CA GLN A 32 9.72 -18.13 -13.88
C GLN A 32 10.01 -19.03 -12.66
N GLY A 33 9.14 -18.98 -11.65
CA GLY A 33 9.18 -19.86 -10.48
C GLY A 33 10.54 -19.88 -9.77
N GLU A 34 11.04 -21.06 -9.40
CA GLU A 34 12.30 -21.20 -8.65
C GLU A 34 13.52 -20.61 -9.36
N GLU A 35 13.59 -20.70 -10.70
CA GLU A 35 14.73 -20.17 -11.45
C GLU A 35 14.78 -18.65 -11.37
N LEU A 36 13.61 -18.01 -11.43
CA LEU A 36 13.47 -16.57 -11.26
C LEU A 36 13.88 -16.14 -9.84
N GLN A 37 13.41 -16.83 -8.81
CA GLN A 37 13.76 -16.51 -7.42
C GLN A 37 15.28 -16.65 -7.17
N LYS A 38 15.91 -17.70 -7.72
CA LYS A 38 17.37 -17.90 -7.64
C LYS A 38 18.12 -16.77 -8.35
N ALA A 39 17.64 -16.32 -9.51
CA ALA A 39 18.23 -15.22 -10.26
C ALA A 39 18.10 -13.89 -9.50
N VAL A 40 16.91 -13.56 -8.98
CA VAL A 40 16.66 -12.38 -8.14
C VAL A 40 17.55 -12.39 -6.90
N SER A 41 17.61 -13.52 -6.19
CA SER A 41 18.48 -13.70 -5.01
C SER A 41 19.95 -13.42 -5.32
N ALA A 42 20.41 -13.88 -6.48
CA ALA A 42 21.81 -13.80 -6.90
C ALA A 42 22.24 -12.42 -7.40
N LYS A 43 21.31 -11.57 -7.88
CA LYS A 43 21.60 -10.18 -8.25
C LYS A 43 21.93 -9.36 -7.01
N ARG A 44 22.90 -8.44 -7.12
CA ARG A 44 23.23 -7.54 -6.00
C ARG A 44 22.14 -6.50 -5.78
N ASP A 45 21.77 -5.82 -6.86
CA ASP A 45 20.76 -4.77 -6.90
C ASP A 45 19.78 -5.07 -8.04
N LEU A 46 18.57 -4.53 -7.94
CA LEU A 46 17.55 -4.53 -8.99
C LEU A 46 17.18 -3.09 -9.33
N THR A 47 16.83 -2.86 -10.59
CA THR A 47 16.28 -1.58 -11.02
C THR A 47 14.77 -1.52 -10.76
N VAL A 48 14.22 -0.30 -10.74
CA VAL A 48 12.76 -0.10 -10.66
C VAL A 48 12.05 -0.79 -11.85
N GLU A 49 12.65 -0.76 -13.04
CA GLU A 49 12.10 -1.43 -14.23
C GLU A 49 12.09 -2.95 -14.10
N ASP A 50 13.13 -3.55 -13.50
CA ASP A 50 13.14 -5.00 -13.22
C ASP A 50 11.92 -5.37 -12.37
N VAL A 51 11.60 -4.56 -11.34
CA VAL A 51 10.48 -4.83 -10.44
C VAL A 51 9.14 -4.57 -11.13
N HIS A 52 9.00 -3.50 -11.94
CA HIS A 52 7.79 -3.29 -12.75
C HIS A 52 7.49 -4.46 -13.67
N GLU A 53 8.50 -5.04 -14.34
CA GLU A 53 8.31 -6.22 -15.19
C GLU A 53 7.83 -7.43 -14.36
N LEU A 54 8.38 -7.65 -13.17
CA LEU A 54 7.92 -8.71 -12.25
C LEU A 54 6.46 -8.49 -11.83
N GLN A 55 6.07 -7.26 -11.50
CA GLN A 55 4.69 -6.91 -11.12
C GLN A 55 3.71 -7.11 -12.28
N ARG A 56 4.05 -6.65 -13.49
CA ARG A 56 3.21 -6.84 -14.69
C ARG A 56 2.96 -8.30 -15.02
N ARG A 57 3.91 -9.17 -14.67
CA ARG A 57 3.81 -10.62 -14.87
C ARG A 57 3.14 -11.36 -13.70
N GLY A 58 2.85 -10.66 -12.59
CA GLY A 58 2.29 -11.26 -11.39
C GLY A 58 3.27 -12.14 -10.61
N GLU A 59 4.58 -11.93 -10.78
CA GLU A 59 5.65 -12.68 -10.11
C GLU A 59 5.84 -12.16 -8.67
N TRP A 60 4.77 -12.18 -7.88
CA TRP A 60 4.67 -11.52 -6.58
C TRP A 60 5.70 -12.02 -5.56
N GLU A 61 5.99 -13.32 -5.54
CA GLU A 61 7.03 -13.89 -4.68
C GLU A 61 8.43 -13.31 -5.00
N ALA A 62 8.71 -13.05 -6.29
CA ALA A 62 9.96 -12.44 -6.71
C ALA A 62 10.03 -10.95 -6.34
N VAL A 63 8.89 -10.24 -6.38
CA VAL A 63 8.75 -8.86 -5.92
C VAL A 63 8.97 -8.77 -4.41
N GLU A 64 8.33 -9.64 -3.62
CA GLU A 64 8.54 -9.72 -2.17
C GLU A 64 10.01 -9.93 -1.84
N LEU A 65 10.66 -10.91 -2.49
CA LEU A 65 12.07 -11.18 -2.31
C LEU A 65 12.95 -9.96 -2.66
N ALA A 66 12.63 -9.25 -3.74
CA ALA A 66 13.38 -8.08 -4.18
C ALA A 66 13.34 -6.94 -3.15
N ILE A 67 12.14 -6.65 -2.62
CA ILE A 67 11.90 -5.61 -1.62
C ILE A 67 12.47 -6.01 -0.25
N ALA A 68 12.17 -7.23 0.21
CA ALA A 68 12.60 -7.72 1.51
C ALA A 68 14.12 -7.86 1.64
N SER A 69 14.79 -8.16 0.52
CA SER A 69 16.26 -8.23 0.46
C SER A 69 16.91 -6.87 0.19
N GLU A 70 16.14 -5.77 0.20
CA GLU A 70 16.59 -4.40 -0.06
C GLU A 70 17.35 -4.23 -1.39
N LYS A 71 17.09 -5.10 -2.39
CA LYS A 71 17.74 -5.01 -3.71
C LYS A 71 17.22 -3.81 -4.50
N VAL A 72 16.04 -3.34 -4.14
CA VAL A 72 15.36 -2.16 -4.65
C VAL A 72 14.60 -1.53 -3.50
N LYS A 73 14.61 -0.20 -3.42
CA LYS A 73 13.80 0.51 -2.42
C LYS A 73 12.37 0.65 -2.91
N PRO A 74 11.36 0.53 -2.04
CA PRO A 74 10.01 0.92 -2.37
C PRO A 74 9.96 2.35 -2.93
N THR A 75 9.19 2.53 -4.01
CA THR A 75 8.83 3.84 -4.54
C THR A 75 7.29 3.96 -4.54
N PRO A 76 6.74 5.18 -4.55
CA PRO A 76 5.29 5.37 -4.65
C PRO A 76 4.68 4.65 -5.86
N ASP A 77 5.36 4.66 -7.02
CA ASP A 77 4.86 4.04 -8.25
C ASP A 77 4.84 2.49 -8.17
N LEU A 78 5.91 1.88 -7.66
CA LEU A 78 5.96 0.43 -7.46
C LEU A 78 4.90 -0.01 -6.45
N PHE A 79 4.74 0.77 -5.38
CA PHE A 79 3.77 0.46 -4.36
C PHE A 79 2.33 0.63 -4.87
N LEU A 80 2.04 1.67 -5.66
CA LEU A 80 0.74 1.85 -6.32
C LEU A 80 0.34 0.61 -7.12
N GLU A 81 1.25 0.08 -7.94
CA GLU A 81 0.99 -1.10 -8.75
C GLU A 81 0.77 -2.35 -7.88
N ALA A 82 1.50 -2.48 -6.77
CA ALA A 82 1.28 -3.56 -5.80
C ALA A 82 -0.08 -3.45 -5.09
N LEU A 83 -0.52 -2.25 -4.72
CA LEU A 83 -1.86 -2.04 -4.14
C LEU A 83 -2.96 -2.46 -5.14
N GLN A 84 -2.78 -2.17 -6.43
CA GLN A 84 -3.75 -2.48 -7.48
C GLN A 84 -3.79 -3.97 -7.84
N LEU A 85 -2.63 -4.57 -8.06
CA LEU A 85 -2.51 -5.90 -8.70
C LEU A 85 -1.93 -6.98 -7.78
N GLY A 86 -1.21 -6.58 -6.73
CA GLY A 86 -0.50 -7.47 -5.83
C GLY A 86 -1.38 -8.19 -4.81
N THR A 87 -0.77 -9.10 -4.07
CA THR A 87 -1.36 -9.79 -2.92
C THR A 87 -1.23 -8.98 -1.64
N SER A 88 -1.96 -9.39 -0.60
CA SER A 88 -1.86 -8.74 0.73
C SER A 88 -0.45 -8.86 1.34
N GLU A 89 0.25 -9.95 1.04
CA GLU A 89 1.61 -10.28 1.47
C GLU A 89 2.66 -9.35 0.84
N VAL A 90 2.51 -9.06 -0.46
CA VAL A 90 3.35 -8.05 -1.12
C VAL A 90 3.14 -6.70 -0.46
N ILE A 91 1.89 -6.29 -0.20
CA ILE A 91 1.60 -5.01 0.44
C ILE A 91 2.25 -4.93 1.82
N ARG A 92 2.12 -5.98 2.64
CA ARG A 92 2.83 -6.10 3.92
C ARG A 92 4.34 -5.90 3.75
N THR A 93 4.93 -6.58 2.77
CA THR A 93 6.37 -6.50 2.50
C THR A 93 6.79 -5.07 2.12
N TYR A 94 6.03 -4.38 1.27
CA TYR A 94 6.30 -2.97 0.96
C TYR A 94 6.27 -2.08 2.20
N LEU A 95 5.23 -2.21 3.04
CA LEU A 95 5.07 -1.41 4.26
C LEU A 95 6.20 -1.66 5.26
N GLN A 96 6.55 -2.93 5.51
CA GLN A 96 7.62 -3.31 6.43
C GLN A 96 9.02 -2.85 5.98
N HIS A 97 9.20 -2.61 4.68
CA HIS A 97 10.46 -2.19 4.09
C HIS A 97 10.48 -0.71 3.66
N GLY A 98 9.62 0.11 4.26
CA GLY A 98 9.72 1.57 4.20
C GLY A 98 8.99 2.23 3.03
N ALA A 99 8.02 1.54 2.41
CA ALA A 99 7.05 2.22 1.56
C ALA A 99 6.28 3.24 2.40
N ASP A 100 6.14 4.47 1.90
CA ASP A 100 5.32 5.49 2.56
C ASP A 100 3.83 5.23 2.27
N PRO A 101 3.02 4.85 3.28
CA PRO A 101 1.58 4.60 3.08
C PRO A 101 0.79 5.86 2.72
N PHE A 102 1.34 7.05 2.95
CA PHE A 102 0.66 8.31 2.66
C PHE A 102 1.29 9.09 1.52
N ALA A 103 2.16 8.44 0.74
CA ALA A 103 2.60 9.01 -0.52
C ALA A 103 1.40 9.28 -1.44
N GLU A 104 1.54 10.30 -2.28
CA GLU A 104 0.55 10.67 -3.27
C GLU A 104 1.08 10.38 -4.67
N VAL A 105 0.22 9.85 -5.52
CA VAL A 105 0.49 9.72 -6.96
C VAL A 105 -0.62 10.44 -7.71
N ASN A 106 -0.23 11.40 -8.57
CA ASN A 106 -1.15 12.30 -9.27
C ASN A 106 -2.09 13.09 -8.34
N GLY A 107 -1.64 13.41 -7.12
CA GLY A 107 -2.41 14.17 -6.13
C GLY A 107 -3.46 13.34 -5.38
N GLU A 108 -3.45 12.01 -5.52
CA GLU A 108 -4.30 11.10 -4.76
C GLU A 108 -3.46 10.27 -3.78
N PRO A 109 -3.87 10.14 -2.50
CA PRO A 109 -3.23 9.24 -1.55
C PRO A 109 -3.27 7.79 -2.03
N LEU A 110 -2.12 7.10 -2.04
CA LEU A 110 -2.01 5.71 -2.49
C LEU A 110 -3.00 4.78 -1.77
N MET A 111 -3.10 4.92 -0.45
CA MET A 111 -3.95 4.07 0.38
C MET A 111 -5.44 4.26 0.16
N ALA A 112 -5.89 5.32 -0.52
CA ALA A 112 -7.30 5.43 -0.90
C ALA A 112 -7.75 4.23 -1.78
N ARG A 113 -6.83 3.55 -2.47
CA ARG A 113 -7.13 2.42 -3.35
C ARG A 113 -7.39 1.10 -2.64
N VAL A 114 -7.02 0.96 -1.37
CA VAL A 114 -7.31 -0.27 -0.61
C VAL A 114 -8.67 -0.25 0.08
N TYR A 115 -9.36 0.90 0.09
CA TYR A 115 -10.65 1.06 0.73
C TYR A 115 -11.77 1.21 -0.30
N GLY A 116 -12.98 0.84 0.10
CA GLY A 116 -14.20 1.05 -0.66
C GLY A 116 -15.07 -0.20 -0.72
N GLU A 117 -16.29 -0.06 -1.23
CA GLU A 117 -17.29 -1.14 -1.22
C GLU A 117 -16.82 -2.43 -1.93
N ASN A 118 -16.02 -2.29 -2.99
CA ASN A 118 -15.48 -3.42 -3.77
C ASN A 118 -14.00 -3.69 -3.47
N ALA A 119 -13.44 -3.11 -2.41
CA ALA A 119 -12.05 -3.32 -2.07
C ALA A 119 -11.80 -4.74 -1.55
N ASP A 120 -10.59 -5.23 -1.79
CA ASP A 120 -10.14 -6.50 -1.24
C ASP A 120 -9.92 -6.36 0.27
N ALA A 121 -10.76 -7.05 1.05
CA ALA A 121 -10.74 -6.97 2.50
C ALA A 121 -9.42 -7.43 3.11
N GLU A 122 -8.70 -8.35 2.47
CA GLU A 122 -7.41 -8.80 2.97
C GLU A 122 -6.34 -7.70 2.82
N LYS A 123 -6.44 -6.87 1.79
CA LYS A 123 -5.50 -5.75 1.57
C LYS A 123 -5.64 -4.67 2.63
N TRP A 124 -6.86 -4.16 2.87
CA TRP A 124 -7.01 -3.12 3.89
C TRP A 124 -6.79 -3.65 5.30
N LYS A 125 -7.06 -4.94 5.59
CA LYS A 125 -6.73 -5.53 6.89
C LYS A 125 -5.24 -5.49 7.15
N VAL A 126 -4.42 -5.86 6.16
CA VAL A 126 -2.96 -5.73 6.26
C VAL A 126 -2.55 -4.28 6.48
N VAL A 127 -3.09 -3.34 5.71
CA VAL A 127 -2.78 -1.92 5.89
C VAL A 127 -3.09 -1.44 7.32
N ASN A 128 -4.29 -1.75 7.83
CA ASN A 128 -4.69 -1.37 9.19
C ASN A 128 -3.85 -2.04 10.29
N GLN A 129 -3.22 -3.18 10.01
CA GLN A 129 -2.34 -3.88 10.95
C GLN A 129 -0.91 -3.31 10.94
N GLU A 130 -0.39 -2.97 9.76
CA GLU A 130 1.01 -2.58 9.58
C GLU A 130 1.21 -1.06 9.71
N VAL A 131 0.14 -0.25 9.57
CA VAL A 131 0.21 1.21 9.62
C VAL A 131 -0.58 1.73 10.83
N ASP A 132 0.15 2.14 11.85
CA ASP A 132 -0.38 2.76 13.07
C ASP A 132 -0.48 4.30 12.89
N ASP A 133 -1.50 4.75 12.14
CA ASP A 133 -1.72 6.16 11.87
C ASP A 133 -3.22 6.48 11.67
N ASP A 134 -3.73 7.43 12.46
CA ASP A 134 -5.15 7.83 12.46
C ASP A 134 -5.65 8.38 11.11
N ARG A 135 -4.76 8.80 10.20
CA ARG A 135 -5.15 9.22 8.84
C ARG A 135 -5.82 8.10 8.04
N LEU A 136 -5.55 6.84 8.36
CA LEU A 136 -6.25 5.71 7.72
C LEU A 136 -7.75 5.76 7.93
N LEU A 137 -8.21 6.21 9.11
CA LEU A 137 -9.63 6.32 9.41
C LEU A 137 -10.33 7.34 8.52
N VAL A 138 -9.64 8.43 8.19
CA VAL A 138 -10.14 9.44 7.25
C VAL A 138 -10.26 8.84 5.86
N LEU A 139 -9.23 8.15 5.36
CA LEU A 139 -9.24 7.51 4.04
C LEU A 139 -10.34 6.45 3.90
N ALA A 140 -10.48 5.56 4.89
CA ALA A 140 -11.52 4.55 4.91
C ALA A 140 -12.93 5.17 4.95
N THR A 141 -13.08 6.28 5.68
CA THR A 141 -14.36 7.00 5.75
C THR A 141 -14.70 7.71 4.44
N ASP A 142 -13.72 8.37 3.82
CA ASP A 142 -13.92 9.05 2.53
C ASP A 142 -14.25 8.05 1.42
N ALA A 143 -13.74 6.83 1.50
CA ALA A 143 -14.10 5.70 0.64
C ALA A 143 -15.43 5.03 1.01
N LEU A 144 -16.10 5.48 2.07
CA LEU A 144 -17.37 4.95 2.60
C LEU A 144 -17.30 3.46 2.98
N ASP A 145 -16.10 2.97 3.32
CA ASP A 145 -15.86 1.57 3.67
C ASP A 145 -16.21 1.31 5.15
N MET A 146 -17.47 0.96 5.38
CA MET A 146 -17.98 0.71 6.73
C MET A 146 -17.21 -0.40 7.47
N ASN A 147 -16.72 -1.41 6.76
CA ASN A 147 -16.01 -2.54 7.36
C ASN A 147 -14.62 -2.10 7.82
N ALA A 148 -13.87 -1.40 6.97
CA ALA A 148 -12.56 -0.86 7.33
C ALA A 148 -12.67 0.18 8.45
N VAL A 149 -13.64 1.10 8.39
CA VAL A 149 -13.90 2.08 9.45
C VAL A 149 -14.22 1.40 10.77
N THR A 150 -15.08 0.39 10.76
CA THR A 150 -15.42 -0.38 11.96
C THR A 150 -14.18 -1.06 12.54
N SER A 151 -13.40 -1.72 11.69
CA SER A 151 -12.16 -2.39 12.11
C SER A 151 -11.14 -1.44 12.71
N LEU A 152 -10.95 -0.24 12.14
CA LEU A 152 -10.02 0.76 12.67
C LEU A 152 -10.48 1.26 14.05
N LEU A 153 -11.76 1.62 14.17
CA LEU A 153 -12.33 2.10 15.43
C LEU A 153 -12.32 1.02 16.53
N ASP A 154 -12.66 -0.23 16.20
CA ASP A 154 -12.58 -1.36 17.13
C ASP A 154 -11.13 -1.66 17.54
N GLY A 155 -10.17 -1.38 16.65
CA GLY A 155 -8.73 -1.43 16.91
C GLY A 155 -8.19 -0.27 17.75
N GLY A 156 -9.03 0.74 18.08
CA GLY A 156 -8.64 1.89 18.90
C GLY A 156 -8.18 3.12 18.13
N ALA A 157 -8.29 3.14 16.80
CA ALA A 157 -8.02 4.33 16.01
C ALA A 157 -8.91 5.49 16.46
N THR A 158 -8.35 6.71 16.48
CA THR A 158 -9.09 7.90 16.92
C THR A 158 -9.34 8.84 15.76
N ILE A 159 -10.43 9.61 15.84
CA ILE A 159 -10.70 10.64 14.84
C ILE A 159 -9.73 11.81 15.06
N PRO A 160 -8.89 12.16 14.06
CA PRO A 160 -7.97 13.28 14.20
C PRO A 160 -8.71 14.57 14.57
N VAL A 161 -8.13 15.39 15.44
CA VAL A 161 -8.77 16.61 15.96
C VAL A 161 -9.25 17.52 14.82
N GLN A 162 -8.42 17.70 13.80
CA GLN A 162 -8.69 18.49 12.61
C GLN A 162 -9.76 17.89 11.67
N ALA A 163 -10.06 16.59 11.81
CA ALA A 163 -11.01 15.87 10.98
C ALA A 163 -12.37 15.65 11.66
N LYS A 164 -12.52 16.00 12.95
CA LYS A 164 -13.75 15.72 13.72
C LYS A 164 -15.02 16.23 13.05
N GLU A 165 -14.97 17.38 12.42
CA GLU A 165 -16.10 17.89 11.63
C GLU A 165 -16.12 17.26 10.23
N SER A 166 -15.02 17.36 9.47
CA SER A 166 -14.99 17.01 8.05
C SER A 166 -15.17 15.53 7.73
N ILE A 167 -14.86 14.63 8.66
CA ILE A 167 -14.98 13.17 8.48
C ILE A 167 -16.43 12.73 8.17
N LEU A 168 -17.43 13.55 8.50
CA LEU A 168 -18.83 13.25 8.22
C LEU A 168 -19.29 13.74 6.83
N TYR A 169 -18.48 14.49 6.08
CA TYR A 169 -18.90 15.08 4.81
C TYR A 169 -19.26 14.03 3.75
N GLN A 170 -18.42 13.03 3.50
CA GLN A 170 -18.74 11.99 2.53
C GLN A 170 -19.91 11.11 2.98
N PRO A 171 -19.96 10.61 4.23
CA PRO A 171 -21.11 9.86 4.72
C PRO A 171 -22.44 10.61 4.57
N VAL A 172 -22.45 11.93 4.84
CA VAL A 172 -23.64 12.78 4.66
C VAL A 172 -24.02 12.88 3.18
N ARG A 173 -23.07 13.23 2.30
CA ARG A 173 -23.34 13.39 0.85
C ARG A 173 -23.90 12.12 0.21
N HIS A 174 -23.46 10.97 0.69
CA HIS A 174 -23.83 9.66 0.15
C HIS A 174 -24.95 8.97 0.93
N ASN A 175 -25.54 9.64 1.93
CA ASN A 175 -26.70 9.14 2.69
C ASN A 175 -26.40 7.89 3.56
N HIS A 176 -25.16 7.75 4.07
CA HIS A 176 -24.70 6.62 4.90
C HIS A 176 -24.96 6.85 6.40
N VAL A 177 -26.21 6.71 6.84
CA VAL A 177 -26.61 6.94 8.25
C VAL A 177 -25.82 6.09 9.23
N MET A 178 -25.63 4.79 8.97
CA MET A 178 -24.91 3.89 9.90
C MET A 178 -23.45 4.31 10.11
N LEU A 179 -22.78 4.78 9.05
CA LEU A 179 -21.42 5.28 9.12
C LEU A 179 -21.36 6.59 9.93
N ILE A 180 -22.31 7.50 9.71
CA ILE A 180 -22.44 8.75 10.50
C ILE A 180 -22.61 8.43 11.98
N GLU A 181 -23.52 7.53 12.33
CA GLU A 181 -23.78 7.14 13.72
C GLU A 181 -22.54 6.55 14.38
N ARG A 182 -21.84 5.68 13.66
CA ARG A 182 -20.61 5.05 14.12
C ARG A 182 -19.52 6.10 14.39
N LEU A 183 -19.34 7.06 13.49
CA LEU A 183 -18.34 8.12 13.63
C LEU A 183 -18.70 9.09 14.77
N ILE A 184 -19.98 9.48 14.92
CA ILE A 184 -20.44 10.32 16.04
C ILE A 184 -20.23 9.61 17.38
N ALA A 185 -20.52 8.31 17.46
CA ALA A 185 -20.26 7.51 18.66
C ALA A 185 -18.77 7.49 19.05
N ASN A 186 -17.88 7.77 18.10
CA ASN A 186 -16.43 7.83 18.28
C ASN A 186 -15.88 9.27 18.22
N GLY A 187 -16.73 10.27 18.45
CA GLY A 187 -16.30 11.65 18.69
C GLY A 187 -16.27 12.56 17.46
N ALA A 188 -16.86 12.14 16.33
CA ALA A 188 -17.15 13.06 15.23
C ALA A 188 -18.16 14.13 15.65
N LEU A 189 -18.03 15.33 15.09
CA LEU A 189 -18.81 16.50 15.45
C LEU A 189 -19.83 16.80 14.35
N TRP A 190 -21.10 16.63 14.69
CA TRP A 190 -22.21 17.11 13.87
C TRP A 190 -22.40 18.61 14.05
N THR A 191 -22.59 19.33 12.95
CA THR A 191 -22.73 20.81 12.91
C THR A 191 -23.81 21.21 11.91
N SER A 192 -24.23 22.47 11.93
CA SER A 192 -25.17 23.04 10.94
C SER A 192 -24.70 22.87 9.49
N THR A 193 -23.39 22.82 9.26
CA THR A 193 -22.81 22.57 7.93
C THR A 193 -23.29 21.24 7.36
N HIS A 194 -23.38 20.20 8.20
CA HIS A 194 -23.85 18.88 7.81
C HIS A 194 -25.34 18.84 7.49
N GLU A 195 -26.15 19.62 8.21
CA GLU A 195 -27.58 19.75 7.94
C GLU A 195 -27.82 20.40 6.58
N GLN A 196 -27.07 21.47 6.29
CA GLN A 196 -27.10 22.12 4.99
C GLN A 196 -26.65 21.15 3.89
N LEU A 197 -25.54 20.44 4.12
CA LEU A 197 -25.00 19.46 3.17
C LEU A 197 -26.00 18.34 2.86
N ALA A 198 -26.68 17.81 3.87
CA ALA A 198 -27.72 16.78 3.69
C ALA A 198 -28.89 17.28 2.83
N ARG A 199 -29.27 18.57 2.95
CA ARG A 199 -30.32 19.17 2.11
C ARG A 199 -29.85 19.38 0.68
N GLU A 200 -28.62 19.88 0.50
CA GLU A 200 -28.03 20.14 -0.81
C GLU A 200 -27.89 18.86 -1.64
N PHE A 201 -27.46 17.77 -1.00
CA PHE A 201 -27.25 16.46 -1.64
C PHE A 201 -28.50 15.56 -1.62
N ARG A 202 -29.62 16.03 -1.06
CA ARG A 202 -30.87 15.26 -0.89
C ARG A 202 -30.65 13.93 -0.21
N SER A 203 -29.90 13.94 0.88
CA SER A 203 -29.59 12.78 1.71
C SER A 203 -30.81 12.44 2.58
N ASP A 204 -31.87 11.92 1.96
CA ASP A 204 -33.19 11.77 2.59
C ASP A 204 -33.18 10.89 3.84
N ALA A 205 -32.34 9.85 3.88
CA ALA A 205 -32.23 9.00 5.06
C ALA A 205 -31.54 9.74 6.21
N VAL A 206 -30.51 10.54 5.92
CA VAL A 206 -29.87 11.43 6.90
C VAL A 206 -30.84 12.50 7.39
N LEU A 207 -31.58 13.16 6.49
CA LEU A 207 -32.60 14.16 6.86
C LEU A 207 -33.70 13.55 7.74
N LYS A 208 -34.16 12.34 7.41
CA LYS A 208 -35.12 11.60 8.23
C LYS A 208 -34.53 11.23 9.59
N TRP A 209 -33.30 10.73 9.62
CA TRP A 209 -32.58 10.37 10.84
C TRP A 209 -32.42 11.56 11.79
N MET A 210 -32.09 12.75 11.26
CA MET A 210 -32.00 13.98 12.05
C MET A 210 -33.32 14.34 12.73
N ASN A 211 -34.45 14.17 12.05
CA ASN A 211 -35.78 14.50 12.59
C ASN A 211 -36.28 13.49 13.64
N GLN A 212 -35.56 12.38 13.83
CA GLN A 212 -35.91 11.31 14.77
C GLN A 212 -35.08 11.35 16.06
N ARG A 213 -34.07 12.22 16.14
CA ARG A 213 -33.26 12.49 17.34
C ARG A 213 -33.78 13.71 18.09
#